data_AF-A0A562HPL6-F1
#
_entry.id   AF-A0A562HPL6-F1
#
_cell.length_a   1.000
_cell.length_b   1.000
_cell.length_c   1.000
_cell.angle_alpha   90.00
_cell.angle_beta   90.00
_cell.angle_gamma   90.00
#
_symmetry.space_group_name_H-M   'P 1'
#
loop_
_entity.id
_entity.type
_entity.pdbx_description
1 polymer ?
#
loop_
_entity_poly.entity_id
_entity_poly.type
_entity_poly.pdbx_seq_one_letter_code
_entity_poly.pdbx_strand_id
1 'polypeptide(L)'
;MNDLVKERTPQIIAAEINNYKESSGRIQLSCAVEIGRRLMEAKALLPHGEWGKWLQEYVSYSQLTAERYIKVAREYGQTRGDSPGEEKAKSSTLKILSYSQALTLLDVPEEERVEFIAELDIENMSVRQLQRAIKEREQARREKEETEQENKELQKALEGEKAENSELKKERDDLKAKAGELEKEKQNLEQDVEKRKAENSKLKEKPLFKSNQKLRADLTAAQIKNATHKVAFKFEALERAFKELTYELNLLLMIDKDVYGEYRKTLRKFLLKCLEEKVGN
;
A
#
# COMPACT_ATOMS: atom_id res chain seq x y z
N MET A 1 -25.73 -62.02 61.04
CA MET A 1 -25.71 -60.76 61.80
C MET A 1 -24.30 -60.56 62.32
N ASN A 2 -23.51 -59.78 61.58
CA ASN A 2 -22.28 -59.17 62.06
C ASN A 2 -22.34 -57.75 61.50
N ASP A 3 -23.02 -56.88 62.23
CA ASP A 3 -22.87 -55.44 62.03
C ASP A 3 -21.42 -55.14 62.40
N LEU A 4 -20.57 -55.12 61.37
CA LEU A 4 -19.31 -54.40 61.39
C LEU A 4 -19.68 -52.97 61.77
N VAL A 5 -19.58 -52.66 63.06
CA VAL A 5 -19.51 -51.30 63.56
C VAL A 5 -18.31 -50.68 62.86
N LYS A 6 -18.58 -50.04 61.71
CA LYS A 6 -17.61 -49.20 61.03
C LYS A 6 -17.20 -48.16 62.06
N GLU A 7 -15.98 -48.26 62.57
CA GLU A 7 -15.40 -47.27 63.47
C GLU A 7 -15.70 -45.89 62.89
N ARG A 8 -16.43 -45.05 63.63
CA ARG A 8 -16.83 -43.74 63.13
C ARG A 8 -15.62 -42.82 63.11
N THR A 9 -14.93 -42.79 61.98
CA THR A 9 -13.80 -41.90 61.75
C THR A 9 -14.27 -40.57 61.14
N PRO A 10 -13.56 -39.46 61.38
CA PRO A 10 -13.82 -38.20 60.70
C PRO A 10 -13.87 -38.31 59.18
N GLN A 11 -13.10 -39.22 58.59
CA GLN A 11 -13.06 -39.50 57.15
C GLN A 11 -14.37 -40.12 56.65
N ILE A 12 -14.98 -41.04 57.41
CA ILE A 12 -16.29 -41.62 57.07
C ILE A 12 -17.38 -40.56 57.17
N ILE A 13 -17.35 -39.70 58.20
CA ILE A 13 -18.29 -38.59 58.34
C ILE A 13 -18.15 -37.59 57.17
N ALA A 14 -16.93 -37.26 56.76
CA ALA A 14 -16.68 -36.41 55.60
C ALA A 14 -17.23 -37.03 54.30
N ALA A 15 -17.06 -38.35 54.11
CA ALA A 15 -17.63 -39.06 52.97
C ALA A 15 -19.17 -39.05 52.98
N GLU A 16 -19.80 -39.23 54.14
CA GLU A 16 -21.26 -39.12 54.30
C GLU A 16 -21.76 -37.71 53.96
N ILE A 17 -21.10 -36.66 54.47
CA ILE A 17 -21.42 -35.25 54.17
C ILE A 17 -21.33 -34.97 52.66
N ASN A 18 -20.28 -35.44 52.00
CA ASN A 18 -20.10 -35.26 50.56
C ASN A 18 -21.18 -35.99 49.75
N ASN A 19 -21.54 -37.21 50.14
CA ASN A 19 -22.63 -37.95 49.50
C ASN A 19 -23.99 -37.24 49.62
N TYR A 20 -24.30 -36.63 50.78
CA TYR A 20 -25.50 -35.79 50.92
C TYR A 20 -25.45 -34.54 50.05
N LYS A 21 -24.28 -33.90 49.95
CA LYS A 21 -24.09 -32.72 49.11
C LYS A 21 -24.31 -33.03 47.62
N GLU A 22 -23.73 -34.13 47.12
CA GLU A 22 -23.90 -34.59 45.74
C GLU A 22 -25.35 -34.95 45.44
N SER A 23 -25.97 -35.80 46.28
CA SER A 23 -27.36 -36.22 46.10
C SER A 23 -28.35 -35.05 46.15
N SER A 24 -28.13 -34.08 47.03
CA SER A 24 -28.95 -32.85 47.09
C SER A 24 -28.84 -32.05 45.79
N GLY A 25 -27.63 -31.92 45.23
CA GLY A 25 -27.42 -31.23 43.95
C GLY A 25 -28.14 -31.92 42.79
N ARG A 26 -28.04 -33.25 42.69
CA ARG A 26 -28.72 -34.07 41.68
C ARG A 26 -30.24 -33.94 41.77
N ILE A 27 -30.79 -34.03 42.98
CA ILE A 27 -32.23 -33.85 43.23
C ILE A 27 -32.66 -32.45 42.81
N GLN A 28 -31.90 -31.42 43.16
CA GLN A 28 -32.20 -30.04 42.80
C GLN A 28 -32.24 -29.84 41.28
N LEU A 29 -31.28 -30.41 40.54
CA LEU A 29 -31.26 -30.34 39.07
C LEU A 29 -32.46 -31.08 38.46
N SER A 30 -32.78 -32.28 38.94
CA SER A 30 -33.94 -33.05 38.48
C SER A 30 -35.26 -32.29 38.71
N CYS A 31 -35.42 -31.68 39.89
CA CYS A 31 -36.58 -30.84 40.19
C CYS A 31 -36.65 -29.61 39.27
N ALA A 32 -35.51 -28.94 39.04
CA ALA A 32 -35.44 -27.78 38.16
C ALA A 32 -35.84 -28.11 36.71
N VAL A 33 -35.41 -29.27 36.20
CA VAL A 33 -35.82 -29.77 34.87
C VAL A 33 -37.33 -29.99 34.81
N GLU A 34 -37.92 -30.67 35.81
CA GLU A 34 -39.36 -30.96 35.82
C GLU A 34 -40.20 -29.68 35.97
N ILE A 35 -39.78 -28.74 36.82
CA ILE A 35 -40.39 -27.40 36.91
C ILE A 35 -40.35 -26.71 35.55
N GLY A 36 -39.20 -26.72 34.86
CA GLY A 36 -39.08 -26.13 33.53
C GLY A 36 -40.00 -26.78 32.50
N ARG A 37 -40.19 -28.11 32.53
CA ARG A 37 -41.16 -28.82 31.67
C ARG A 37 -42.59 -28.36 31.91
N ARG A 38 -43.04 -28.28 33.17
CA ARG A 38 -44.39 -27.79 33.52
C ARG A 38 -44.57 -26.32 33.15
N LEU A 39 -43.53 -25.50 33.28
CA LEU A 39 -43.56 -24.11 32.84
C LEU A 39 -43.68 -23.99 31.32
N MET A 40 -43.02 -24.88 30.54
CA MET A 40 -43.19 -24.93 29.08
C MET A 40 -44.62 -25.32 28.69
N GLU A 41 -45.19 -26.35 29.34
CA GLU A 41 -46.57 -26.78 29.13
C GLU A 41 -47.57 -25.66 29.45
N ALA A 42 -47.45 -25.04 30.63
CA ALA A 42 -48.31 -23.93 31.04
C ALA A 42 -48.19 -22.73 30.08
N LYS A 43 -46.98 -22.39 29.65
CA LYS A 43 -46.74 -21.30 28.70
C LYS A 43 -47.38 -21.54 27.32
N ALA A 44 -47.52 -22.79 26.90
CA ALA A 44 -48.17 -23.16 25.65
C ALA A 44 -49.70 -23.09 25.71
N LEU A 45 -50.29 -23.23 26.91
CA LEU A 45 -51.74 -23.17 27.12
C LEU A 45 -52.27 -21.74 27.38
N LEU A 46 -51.39 -20.80 27.73
CA LEU A 46 -51.76 -19.45 28.09
C LEU A 46 -51.86 -18.52 26.87
N PRO A 47 -52.87 -17.63 26.80
CA PRO A 47 -52.94 -16.56 25.82
C PRO A 47 -51.73 -15.62 25.87
N HIS A 48 -51.43 -14.99 24.74
CA HIS A 48 -50.38 -13.98 24.65
C HIS A 48 -50.62 -12.83 25.65
N GLY A 49 -49.59 -12.50 26.43
CA GLY A 49 -49.62 -11.39 27.40
C GLY A 49 -50.00 -11.77 28.83
N GLU A 50 -50.54 -12.96 29.07
CA GLU A 50 -50.96 -13.39 30.42
C GLU A 50 -49.87 -14.09 31.23
N TRP A 51 -48.79 -14.50 30.57
CA TRP A 51 -47.68 -15.26 31.17
C TRP A 51 -47.10 -14.62 32.44
N GLY A 52 -46.84 -13.31 32.42
CA GLY A 52 -46.25 -12.61 33.57
C GLY A 52 -47.16 -12.58 34.80
N LYS A 53 -48.47 -12.39 34.61
CA LYS A 53 -49.45 -12.38 35.69
C LYS A 53 -49.63 -13.78 36.28
N TRP A 54 -49.78 -14.78 35.41
CA TRP A 54 -49.92 -16.17 35.82
C TRP A 54 -48.74 -16.66 36.67
N LEU A 55 -47.50 -16.31 36.28
CA LEU A 55 -46.31 -16.66 37.06
C LEU A 55 -46.32 -16.09 38.48
N GLN A 56 -46.77 -14.84 38.64
CA GLN A 56 -46.83 -14.17 39.94
C GLN A 56 -47.93 -14.76 40.83
N GLU A 57 -49.12 -14.98 40.26
CA GLU A 57 -50.31 -15.41 41.01
C GLU A 57 -50.28 -16.89 41.40
N TYR A 58 -49.80 -17.79 40.52
CA TYR A 58 -49.94 -19.23 40.72
C TYR A 58 -48.65 -19.94 41.16
N VAL A 59 -47.48 -19.38 40.84
CA VAL A 59 -46.17 -20.05 41.09
C VAL A 59 -45.20 -19.16 41.86
N SER A 60 -45.57 -17.89 42.10
CA SER A 60 -44.73 -16.89 42.79
C SER A 60 -43.34 -16.71 42.16
N TYR A 61 -43.25 -16.81 40.83
CA TYR A 61 -42.00 -16.67 40.08
C TYR A 61 -41.93 -15.34 39.33
N SER A 62 -40.70 -14.83 39.17
CA SER A 62 -40.41 -13.81 38.18
C SER A 62 -40.28 -14.43 36.79
N GLN A 63 -40.45 -13.63 35.74
CA GLN A 63 -40.24 -14.07 34.36
C GLN A 63 -38.81 -14.63 34.16
N LEU A 64 -37.80 -13.95 34.69
CA LEU A 64 -36.41 -14.38 34.62
C LEU A 64 -36.19 -15.75 35.29
N THR A 65 -36.80 -15.99 36.45
CA THR A 65 -36.69 -17.29 37.13
C THR A 65 -37.35 -18.39 36.31
N ALA A 66 -38.55 -18.15 35.78
CA ALA A 66 -39.24 -19.12 34.94
C ALA A 66 -38.46 -19.42 33.65
N GLU A 67 -37.87 -18.41 33.02
CA GLU A 67 -37.02 -18.56 31.84
C GLU A 67 -35.76 -19.38 32.10
N ARG A 68 -35.11 -19.20 33.26
CA ARG A 68 -33.96 -20.03 33.66
C ARG A 68 -34.33 -21.50 33.80
N TYR A 69 -35.45 -21.80 34.46
CA TYR A 69 -35.94 -23.19 34.56
C TYR A 69 -36.29 -23.79 33.20
N ILE A 70 -36.97 -23.03 32.33
CA ILE A 70 -37.26 -23.46 30.96
C ILE A 70 -35.97 -23.73 30.17
N LYS A 71 -34.96 -22.85 30.27
CA LYS A 71 -33.66 -23.00 29.59
C LYS A 71 -32.96 -24.27 30.06
N VAL A 72 -32.90 -24.52 31.37
CA VAL A 72 -32.32 -25.74 31.94
C VAL A 72 -33.09 -26.98 31.48
N ALA A 73 -34.43 -26.96 31.48
CA ALA A 73 -35.23 -28.09 31.01
C ALA A 73 -35.06 -28.37 29.51
N ARG A 74 -34.81 -27.36 28.68
CA ARG A 74 -34.56 -27.55 27.25
C ARG A 74 -33.22 -28.24 27.01
N GLU A 75 -32.17 -27.75 27.66
CA GLU A 75 -30.78 -28.16 27.42
C GLU A 75 -30.42 -29.46 28.14
N TYR A 76 -30.97 -29.66 29.35
CA TYR A 76 -30.63 -30.78 30.23
C TYR A 76 -31.81 -31.75 30.43
N GLY A 77 -33.04 -31.35 30.09
CA GLY A 77 -34.22 -32.19 30.25
C GLY A 77 -34.49 -33.14 29.09
N GLN A 78 -33.69 -33.13 28.03
CA GLN A 78 -33.77 -34.09 26.93
C GLN A 78 -33.10 -35.40 27.33
N THR A 79 -33.71 -36.10 28.27
CA THR A 79 -33.37 -37.48 28.64
C THR A 79 -34.40 -38.42 28.01
N ARG A 80 -34.22 -38.67 26.70
CA ARG A 80 -34.79 -39.75 25.85
C ARG A 80 -35.08 -39.18 24.47
N GLY A 81 -34.19 -39.42 23.52
CA GLY A 81 -34.39 -39.08 22.13
C GLY A 81 -33.37 -39.80 21.26
N ASP A 82 -33.73 -41.01 20.81
CA ASP A 82 -33.34 -41.83 19.64
C ASP A 82 -32.01 -41.62 18.89
N SER A 83 -31.00 -40.94 19.44
CA SER A 83 -29.67 -40.76 18.83
C SER A 83 -28.62 -41.59 19.59
N PRO A 84 -28.11 -42.71 19.04
CA PRO A 84 -27.33 -43.72 19.78
C PRO A 84 -25.95 -43.27 20.31
N GLY A 85 -25.50 -42.06 20.00
CA GLY A 85 -24.14 -41.57 20.32
C GLY A 85 -24.06 -40.51 21.43
N GLU A 86 -25.03 -39.60 21.53
CA GLU A 86 -25.00 -38.47 22.47
C GLU A 86 -25.59 -38.80 23.86
N GLU A 87 -26.34 -39.90 23.96
CA GLU A 87 -27.09 -40.29 25.16
C GLU A 87 -26.19 -40.56 26.38
N LYS A 88 -24.98 -41.08 26.18
CA LYS A 88 -24.07 -41.41 27.30
C LYS A 88 -23.48 -40.17 27.96
N ALA A 89 -23.08 -39.17 27.17
CA ALA A 89 -22.41 -37.98 27.67
C ALA A 89 -23.37 -37.03 28.41
N LYS A 90 -24.55 -36.75 27.85
CA LYS A 90 -25.55 -35.88 28.49
C LYS A 90 -26.12 -36.51 29.77
N SER A 91 -26.30 -37.83 29.80
CA SER A 91 -26.74 -38.58 31.00
C SER A 91 -25.68 -38.66 32.11
N SER A 92 -24.38 -38.73 31.78
CA SER A 92 -23.31 -38.66 32.79
C SER A 92 -23.13 -37.26 33.35
N THR A 93 -23.28 -36.22 32.53
CA THR A 93 -23.18 -34.82 32.95
C THR A 93 -24.28 -34.44 33.96
N LEU A 94 -25.51 -34.90 33.74
CA LEU A 94 -26.63 -34.73 34.68
C LEU A 94 -26.38 -35.38 36.05
N LYS A 95 -25.54 -36.40 36.12
CA LYS A 95 -25.24 -37.11 37.38
C LYS A 95 -24.29 -36.33 38.27
N ILE A 96 -23.64 -35.27 37.81
CA ILE A 96 -22.58 -34.60 38.60
C ILE A 96 -22.97 -33.16 39.00
N LEU A 97 -23.93 -32.55 38.29
CA LEU A 97 -24.20 -31.12 38.41
C LEU A 97 -25.34 -30.78 39.38
N SER A 98 -25.17 -29.69 40.14
CA SER A 98 -26.26 -28.95 40.78
C SER A 98 -26.96 -28.00 39.79
N TYR A 99 -28.19 -27.57 40.10
CA TYR A 99 -28.94 -26.60 39.29
C TYR A 99 -28.15 -25.33 38.94
N SER A 100 -27.45 -24.76 39.93
CA SER A 100 -26.67 -23.53 39.74
C SER A 100 -25.45 -23.75 38.84
N GLN A 101 -24.81 -24.92 38.92
CA GLN A 101 -23.69 -25.27 38.03
C GLN A 101 -24.21 -25.53 36.60
N ALA A 102 -25.31 -26.27 36.45
CA ALA A 102 -25.95 -26.52 35.16
C ALA A 102 -26.36 -25.22 34.46
N LEU A 103 -26.97 -24.28 35.19
CA LEU A 103 -27.31 -22.96 34.67
C LEU A 103 -26.07 -22.16 34.23
N THR A 104 -24.98 -22.24 35.00
CA THR A 104 -23.72 -21.54 34.70
C THR A 104 -23.05 -22.10 33.43
N LEU A 105 -23.11 -23.41 33.22
CA LEU A 105 -22.57 -24.07 32.03
C LEU A 105 -23.32 -23.72 30.75
N LEU A 106 -24.53 -23.13 30.84
CA LEU A 106 -25.25 -22.64 29.66
C LEU A 106 -24.65 -21.36 29.06
N ASP A 107 -23.65 -20.77 29.72
CA ASP A 107 -22.85 -19.68 29.17
C ASP A 107 -21.71 -20.21 28.28
N VAL A 108 -21.47 -21.53 28.28
CA VAL A 108 -20.50 -22.22 27.41
C VAL A 108 -21.22 -22.78 26.17
N PRO A 109 -20.65 -22.65 24.95
CA PRO A 109 -21.18 -23.28 23.73
C PRO A 109 -21.43 -24.79 23.90
N GLU A 110 -22.47 -25.34 23.27
CA GLU A 110 -22.87 -26.76 23.46
C GLU A 110 -21.74 -27.72 23.07
N GLU A 111 -21.02 -27.38 22.01
CA GLU A 111 -19.92 -28.14 21.45
C GLU A 111 -18.75 -28.26 22.44
N GLU A 112 -18.48 -27.18 23.19
CA GLU A 112 -17.38 -27.11 24.14
C GLU A 112 -17.76 -27.61 25.54
N ARG A 113 -19.07 -27.69 25.87
CA ARG A 113 -19.52 -28.11 27.21
C ARG A 113 -19.01 -29.48 27.59
N VAL A 114 -18.99 -30.45 26.67
CA VAL A 114 -18.55 -31.83 26.95
C VAL A 114 -17.07 -31.86 27.30
N GLU A 115 -16.23 -31.18 26.52
CA GLU A 115 -14.79 -31.06 26.79
C GLU A 115 -14.54 -30.31 28.10
N PHE A 116 -15.27 -29.21 28.33
CA PHE A 116 -15.18 -28.41 29.55
C PHE A 116 -15.53 -29.21 30.81
N ILE A 117 -16.52 -30.10 30.73
CA ILE A 117 -16.91 -31.01 31.82
C ILE A 117 -15.90 -32.14 32.03
N ALA A 118 -15.26 -32.62 30.97
CA ALA A 118 -14.25 -33.68 31.06
C ALA A 118 -12.91 -33.17 31.63
N GLU A 119 -12.52 -31.94 31.28
CA GLU A 119 -11.24 -31.33 31.69
C GLU A 119 -11.28 -30.77 33.12
N LEU A 120 -12.45 -30.30 33.58
CA LEU A 120 -12.60 -29.65 34.88
C LEU A 120 -13.31 -30.54 35.89
N ASP A 121 -12.82 -30.54 37.12
CA ASP A 121 -13.46 -31.17 38.27
C ASP A 121 -14.67 -30.33 38.75
N ILE A 122 -15.73 -30.30 37.94
CA ILE A 122 -16.91 -29.48 38.22
C ILE A 122 -17.62 -29.95 39.49
N GLU A 123 -17.49 -31.23 39.86
CA GLU A 123 -18.09 -31.82 41.07
C GLU A 123 -17.62 -31.10 42.34
N ASN A 124 -16.32 -30.79 42.42
CA ASN A 124 -15.72 -30.14 43.58
C ASN A 124 -15.65 -28.60 43.46
N MET A 125 -15.91 -28.04 42.28
CA MET A 125 -15.87 -26.59 42.06
C MET A 125 -17.14 -25.87 42.55
N SER A 126 -16.95 -24.77 43.28
CA SER A 126 -18.04 -23.84 43.57
C SER A 126 -18.49 -23.11 42.29
N VAL A 127 -19.74 -22.65 42.27
CA VAL A 127 -20.29 -21.87 41.14
C VAL A 127 -19.43 -20.65 40.80
N ARG A 128 -18.83 -20.00 41.82
CA ARG A 128 -17.93 -18.85 41.60
C ARG A 128 -16.63 -19.25 40.90
N GLN A 129 -16.06 -20.40 41.26
CA GLN A 129 -14.87 -20.94 40.59
C GLN A 129 -15.21 -21.34 39.16
N LEU A 130 -16.38 -21.95 38.94
CA LEU A 130 -16.86 -22.33 37.61
C LEU A 130 -17.03 -21.10 36.70
N GLN A 131 -17.67 -20.05 37.20
CA GLN A 131 -17.80 -18.77 36.48
C GLN A 131 -16.44 -18.14 36.14
N ARG A 132 -15.46 -18.26 37.03
CA ARG A 132 -14.10 -17.76 36.77
C ARG A 132 -13.43 -18.57 35.67
N ALA A 133 -13.50 -19.90 35.73
CA ALA A 133 -12.93 -20.78 34.71
C ALA A 133 -13.53 -20.54 33.31
N ILE A 134 -14.84 -20.32 33.23
CA ILE A 134 -15.51 -19.95 31.97
C ILE A 134 -14.95 -18.63 31.43
N LYS A 135 -14.85 -17.60 32.28
CA LYS A 135 -14.32 -16.29 31.87
C LYS A 135 -12.86 -16.35 31.43
N GLU A 136 -12.02 -17.10 32.14
CA GLU A 136 -10.61 -17.26 31.81
C GLU A 136 -10.44 -17.99 30.47
N ARG A 137 -11.22 -19.04 30.21
CA ARG A 137 -11.21 -19.76 28.93
C ARG A 137 -11.70 -18.89 27.78
N GLU A 138 -12.77 -18.14 27.98
CA GLU A 138 -13.28 -17.18 26.99
C GLU A 138 -12.25 -16.08 26.66
N GLN A 139 -11.58 -15.55 27.68
CA GLN A 139 -10.52 -14.56 27.48
C GLN A 139 -9.33 -15.16 26.73
N ALA A 140 -8.88 -16.36 27.12
CA ALA A 140 -7.81 -17.07 26.44
C ALA A 140 -8.16 -17.40 24.98
N ARG A 141 -9.43 -17.74 24.70
CA ARG A 141 -9.91 -17.95 23.34
C ARG A 141 -9.82 -16.67 22.51
N ARG A 142 -10.29 -15.54 23.04
CA ARG A 142 -10.21 -14.24 22.35
C ARG A 142 -8.77 -13.83 22.08
N GLU A 143 -7.89 -13.96 23.07
CA GLU A 143 -6.46 -13.67 22.90
C GLU A 143 -5.81 -14.58 21.86
N LYS A 144 -6.19 -15.88 21.83
CA LYS A 144 -5.72 -16.81 20.81
C LYS A 144 -6.23 -16.45 19.42
N GLU A 145 -7.51 -16.10 19.28
CA GLU A 145 -8.10 -15.66 18.01
C GLU A 145 -7.47 -14.36 17.50
N GLU A 146 -7.25 -13.38 18.37
CA GLU A 146 -6.57 -12.12 18.06
C GLU A 146 -5.13 -12.40 17.59
N THR A 147 -4.37 -13.19 18.34
CA THR A 147 -2.99 -13.54 17.94
C THR A 147 -2.92 -14.38 16.67
N GLU A 148 -3.87 -15.29 16.43
CA GLU A 148 -3.96 -16.02 15.15
C GLU A 148 -4.28 -15.10 13.98
N GLN A 149 -5.15 -14.11 14.19
CA GLN A 149 -5.50 -13.12 13.18
C GLN A 149 -4.31 -12.21 12.87
N GLU A 150 -3.63 -11.68 13.88
CA GLU A 150 -2.39 -10.89 13.72
C GLU A 150 -1.31 -11.70 12.98
N ASN A 151 -1.14 -12.97 13.33
CA ASN A 151 -0.17 -13.84 12.66
C ASN A 151 -0.52 -14.06 11.18
N LYS A 152 -1.80 -14.23 10.84
CA LYS A 152 -2.24 -14.34 9.43
C LYS A 152 -1.97 -13.05 8.66
N GLU A 153 -2.22 -11.90 9.26
CA GLU A 153 -1.97 -10.59 8.65
C GLU A 153 -0.46 -10.36 8.43
N LEU A 154 0.36 -10.68 9.43
CA LEU A 154 1.83 -10.62 9.31
C LEU A 154 2.37 -11.58 8.25
N GLN A 155 1.84 -12.80 8.16
CA GLN A 155 2.22 -13.75 7.11
C GLN A 155 1.88 -13.22 5.71
N LYS A 156 0.68 -12.68 5.53
CA LYS A 156 0.26 -12.08 4.26
C LYS A 156 1.14 -10.89 3.87
N ALA A 157 1.48 -10.02 4.83
CA ALA A 157 2.39 -8.91 4.61
C ALA A 157 3.80 -9.41 4.21
N LEU A 158 4.32 -10.42 4.90
CA LEU A 158 5.62 -11.02 4.59
C LEU A 158 5.66 -11.66 3.20
N GLU A 159 4.59 -12.32 2.77
CA GLU A 159 4.47 -12.86 1.42
C GLU A 159 4.44 -11.75 0.36
N GLY A 160 3.70 -10.67 0.62
CA GLY A 160 3.70 -9.48 -0.24
C GLY A 160 5.09 -8.87 -0.40
N GLU A 161 5.79 -8.63 0.71
CA GLU A 161 7.16 -8.10 0.74
C GLU A 161 8.16 -9.03 0.04
N LYS A 162 7.99 -10.35 0.16
CA LYS A 162 8.82 -11.33 -0.57
C LYS A 162 8.59 -11.28 -2.08
N ALA A 163 7.34 -11.12 -2.51
CA ALA A 163 6.99 -10.98 -3.91
C ALA A 163 7.60 -9.70 -4.49
N GLU A 164 7.42 -8.56 -3.82
CA GLU A 164 7.99 -7.27 -4.22
C GLU A 164 9.53 -7.33 -4.27
N ASN A 165 10.18 -7.90 -3.25
CA ASN A 165 11.62 -8.12 -3.28
C ASN A 165 12.09 -9.02 -4.44
N SER A 166 11.26 -9.96 -4.89
CA SER A 166 11.59 -10.81 -6.04
C SER A 166 11.51 -10.04 -7.36
N GLU A 167 10.57 -9.11 -7.49
CA GLU A 167 10.41 -8.23 -8.65
C GLU A 167 11.54 -7.20 -8.70
N LEU A 168 11.82 -6.53 -7.59
CA LEU A 168 12.94 -5.58 -7.47
C LEU A 168 14.30 -6.25 -7.77
N LYS A 169 14.48 -7.52 -7.40
CA LYS A 169 15.69 -8.27 -7.77
C LYS A 169 15.80 -8.48 -9.28
N LYS A 170 14.70 -8.84 -9.96
CA LYS A 170 14.68 -8.99 -11.42
C LYS A 170 14.98 -7.66 -12.11
N GLU A 171 14.31 -6.59 -11.68
CA GLU A 171 14.55 -5.25 -12.24
C GLU A 171 15.99 -4.80 -12.04
N ARG A 172 16.56 -5.03 -10.86
CA ARG A 172 17.98 -4.74 -10.58
C ARG A 172 18.91 -5.52 -11.52
N ASP A 173 18.63 -6.80 -11.75
CA ASP A 173 19.47 -7.65 -12.60
C ASP A 173 19.36 -7.23 -14.08
N ASP A 174 18.16 -6.85 -14.55
CA ASP A 174 17.91 -6.31 -15.89
C ASP A 174 18.61 -4.96 -16.09
N LEU A 175 18.50 -4.04 -15.12
CA LEU A 175 19.19 -2.75 -15.15
C LEU A 175 20.70 -2.93 -15.15
N LYS A 176 21.22 -3.91 -14.40
CA LYS A 176 22.64 -4.24 -14.38
C LYS A 176 23.12 -4.78 -15.72
N ALA A 177 22.33 -5.63 -16.38
CA ALA A 177 22.63 -6.13 -17.72
C ALA A 177 22.69 -4.98 -18.73
N LYS A 178 21.67 -4.11 -18.73
CA LYS A 178 21.58 -2.94 -19.62
C LYS A 178 22.70 -1.94 -19.38
N ALA A 179 23.09 -1.71 -18.13
CA ALA A 179 24.24 -0.86 -17.80
C ALA A 179 25.54 -1.44 -18.36
N GLY A 180 25.72 -2.77 -18.30
CA GLY A 180 26.87 -3.45 -18.91
C GLY A 180 26.92 -3.35 -20.43
N GLU A 181 25.77 -3.39 -21.10
CA GLU A 181 25.67 -3.19 -22.56
C GLU A 181 26.01 -1.75 -22.95
N LEU A 182 25.44 -0.76 -22.25
CA LEU A 182 25.73 0.65 -22.49
C LEU A 182 27.20 0.99 -22.25
N GLU A 183 27.85 0.39 -21.26
CA GLU A 183 29.28 0.62 -21.01
C GLU A 183 30.13 0.06 -22.16
N LYS A 184 29.78 -1.10 -22.72
CA LYS A 184 30.45 -1.66 -23.90
C LYS A 184 30.23 -0.78 -25.14
N GLU A 185 29.01 -0.31 -25.36
CA GLU A 185 28.69 0.59 -26.48
C GLU A 185 29.45 1.91 -26.36
N LYS A 186 29.51 2.48 -25.16
CA LYS A 186 30.29 3.69 -24.88
C LYS A 186 31.78 3.47 -25.19
N GLN A 187 32.37 2.36 -24.74
CA GLN A 187 33.77 2.05 -25.05
C GLN A 187 34.01 1.91 -26.56
N ASN A 188 33.10 1.27 -27.29
CA ASN A 188 33.20 1.15 -28.73
C ASN A 188 33.12 2.52 -29.43
N LEU A 189 32.18 3.37 -29.02
CA LEU A 189 32.02 4.72 -29.57
C LEU A 189 33.24 5.59 -29.27
N GLU A 190 33.80 5.52 -28.07
CA GLU A 190 35.03 6.23 -27.71
C GLU A 190 36.21 5.81 -28.60
N GLN A 191 36.39 4.51 -28.82
CA GLN A 191 37.42 3.99 -29.74
C GLN A 191 37.20 4.47 -31.18
N ASP A 192 35.95 4.47 -31.66
CA ASP A 192 35.63 4.94 -33.00
C ASP A 192 35.87 6.45 -33.15
N VAL A 193 35.53 7.24 -32.14
CA VAL A 193 35.83 8.67 -32.10
C VAL A 193 37.34 8.91 -32.17
N GLU A 194 38.15 8.15 -31.42
CA GLU A 194 39.61 8.26 -31.48
C GLU A 194 40.16 7.89 -32.86
N LYS A 195 39.70 6.77 -33.45
CA LYS A 195 40.07 6.36 -34.81
C LYS A 195 39.73 7.44 -35.82
N ARG A 196 38.51 7.98 -35.78
CA ARG A 196 38.05 9.04 -36.71
C ARG A 196 38.83 10.34 -36.51
N LYS A 197 39.20 10.70 -35.29
CA LYS A 197 40.08 11.84 -35.00
C LYS A 197 41.47 11.63 -35.60
N ALA A 198 42.04 10.44 -35.45
CA ALA A 198 43.34 10.08 -36.02
C ALA A 198 43.31 10.02 -37.57
N GLU A 199 42.21 9.54 -38.16
CA GLU A 199 42.01 9.60 -39.61
C GLU A 199 41.92 11.05 -40.11
N ASN A 200 41.19 11.90 -39.39
CA ASN A 200 41.07 13.33 -39.73
C ASN A 200 42.41 14.06 -39.64
N SER A 201 43.23 13.80 -38.61
CA SER A 201 44.56 14.41 -38.51
C SER A 201 45.46 13.95 -39.67
N LYS A 202 45.47 12.65 -39.98
CA LYS A 202 46.20 12.10 -41.14
C LYS A 202 45.74 12.71 -42.46
N LEU A 203 44.43 12.89 -42.66
CA LEU A 203 43.88 13.51 -43.87
C LEU A 203 44.31 14.97 -44.00
N LYS A 204 44.34 15.73 -42.91
CA LYS A 204 44.86 17.12 -42.90
C LYS A 204 46.35 17.19 -43.21
N GLU A 205 47.11 16.15 -42.86
CA GLU A 205 48.54 16.09 -43.16
C GLU A 205 48.86 15.74 -44.62
N LYS A 206 47.92 15.11 -45.35
CA LYS A 206 48.14 14.70 -46.75
C LYS A 206 48.56 15.90 -47.62
N PRO A 207 49.56 15.73 -48.50
CA PRO A 207 50.09 16.81 -49.33
C PRO A 207 49.01 17.42 -50.24
N LEU A 208 48.09 16.59 -50.74
CA LEU A 208 46.98 17.01 -51.58
C LEU A 208 46.02 17.96 -50.82
N PHE A 209 45.71 17.68 -49.54
CA PHE A 209 44.86 18.56 -48.72
C PHE A 209 45.53 19.92 -48.49
N LYS A 210 46.80 19.93 -48.07
CA LYS A 210 47.58 21.16 -47.88
C LYS A 210 47.72 21.97 -49.17
N SER A 211 47.95 21.29 -50.30
CA SER A 211 48.02 21.93 -51.62
C SER A 211 46.68 22.56 -52.01
N ASN A 212 45.56 21.86 -51.81
CA ASN A 212 44.23 22.41 -52.08
C ASN A 212 43.92 23.63 -51.19
N GLN A 213 44.31 23.58 -49.92
CA GLN A 213 44.16 24.71 -49.00
C GLN A 213 44.96 25.93 -49.45
N LYS A 214 46.21 25.74 -49.88
CA LYS A 214 47.04 26.80 -50.45
C LYS A 214 46.42 27.37 -51.73
N LEU A 215 46.02 26.51 -52.67
CA LEU A 215 45.35 26.92 -53.91
C LEU A 215 44.08 27.74 -53.65
N ARG A 216 43.27 27.35 -52.64
CA ARG A 216 42.11 28.15 -52.22
C ARG A 216 42.51 29.51 -51.69
N ALA A 217 43.53 29.59 -50.83
CA ALA A 217 44.02 30.86 -50.30
C ALA A 217 44.58 31.76 -51.42
N ASP A 218 45.35 31.19 -52.34
CA ASP A 218 45.93 31.89 -53.50
C ASP A 218 44.84 32.38 -54.45
N LEU A 219 43.80 31.58 -54.69
CA LEU A 219 42.65 31.97 -55.48
C LEU A 219 41.90 33.15 -54.84
N THR A 220 41.63 33.08 -53.53
CA THR A 220 40.99 34.18 -52.80
C THR A 220 41.86 35.44 -52.84
N ALA A 221 43.18 35.32 -52.64
CA ALA A 221 44.10 36.44 -52.73
C ALA A 221 44.13 37.06 -54.13
N ALA A 222 44.09 36.25 -55.19
CA ALA A 222 44.01 36.70 -56.57
C ALA A 222 42.69 37.41 -56.87
N GLN A 223 41.56 36.88 -56.37
CA GLN A 223 40.25 37.52 -56.48
C GLN A 223 40.22 38.89 -55.80
N ILE A 224 40.75 38.97 -54.57
CA ILE A 224 40.88 40.24 -53.84
C ILE A 224 41.74 41.21 -54.64
N LYS A 225 42.94 40.81 -55.09
CA LYS A 225 43.84 41.67 -55.86
C LYS A 225 43.20 42.20 -57.14
N ASN A 226 42.47 41.35 -57.87
CA ASN A 226 41.76 41.75 -59.07
C ASN A 226 40.63 42.76 -58.75
N ALA A 227 39.84 42.53 -57.71
CA ALA A 227 38.83 43.48 -57.26
C ALA A 227 39.47 44.82 -56.85
N THR A 228 40.58 44.79 -56.11
CA THR A 228 41.34 45.98 -55.73
C THR A 228 41.85 46.75 -56.95
N HIS A 229 42.44 46.08 -57.94
CA HIS A 229 42.90 46.74 -59.17
C HIS A 229 41.73 47.37 -59.95
N LYS A 230 40.59 46.69 -60.05
CA LYS A 230 39.40 47.24 -60.71
C LYS A 230 38.91 48.51 -60.01
N VAL A 231 38.86 48.49 -58.68
CA VAL A 231 38.47 49.66 -57.87
C VAL A 231 39.48 50.79 -58.06
N ALA A 232 40.78 50.51 -57.94
CA ALA A 232 41.85 51.50 -58.12
C ALA A 232 41.79 52.17 -59.50
N PHE A 233 41.58 51.39 -60.57
CA PHE A 233 41.43 51.93 -61.93
C PHE A 233 40.23 52.88 -62.04
N LYS A 234 39.10 52.55 -61.40
CA LYS A 234 37.92 53.45 -61.38
C LYS A 234 38.18 54.72 -60.58
N PHE A 235 38.91 54.64 -59.47
CA PHE A 235 39.32 55.82 -58.71
C PHE A 235 40.25 56.73 -59.51
N GLU A 236 41.24 56.17 -60.20
CA GLU A 236 42.16 56.94 -61.04
C GLU A 236 41.42 57.65 -62.20
N ALA A 237 40.48 56.96 -62.85
CA ALA A 237 39.63 57.56 -63.88
C ALA A 237 38.75 58.70 -63.32
N LEU A 238 38.18 58.52 -62.12
CA LEU A 238 37.40 59.55 -61.45
C LEU A 238 38.26 60.77 -61.10
N GLU A 239 39.46 60.54 -60.56
CA GLU A 239 40.41 61.62 -60.22
C GLU A 239 40.79 62.43 -61.46
N ARG A 240 41.03 61.74 -62.59
CA ARG A 240 41.33 62.39 -63.87
C ARG A 240 40.16 63.23 -64.37
N ALA A 241 38.96 62.66 -64.44
CA ALA A 241 37.76 63.38 -64.86
C ALA A 241 37.47 64.58 -63.95
N PHE A 242 37.71 64.44 -62.65
CA PHE A 242 37.57 65.54 -61.70
C PHE A 242 38.58 66.67 -61.97
N LYS A 243 39.85 66.35 -62.22
CA LYS A 243 40.88 67.33 -62.59
C LYS A 243 40.50 68.08 -63.88
N GLU A 244 40.08 67.36 -64.91
CA GLU A 244 39.62 67.93 -66.18
C GLU A 244 38.41 68.85 -65.97
N LEU A 245 37.41 68.42 -65.19
CA LEU A 245 36.25 69.26 -64.86
C LEU A 245 36.63 70.52 -64.09
N THR A 246 37.54 70.42 -63.11
CA THR A 246 38.01 71.60 -62.37
C THR A 246 38.79 72.58 -63.26
N TYR A 247 39.52 72.07 -64.25
CA TYR A 247 40.21 72.90 -65.23
C TYR A 247 39.21 73.68 -66.09
N GLU A 248 38.20 73.02 -66.66
CA GLU A 248 37.16 73.67 -67.46
C GLU A 248 36.33 74.68 -66.66
N LEU A 249 36.01 74.37 -65.40
CA LEU A 249 35.34 75.32 -64.51
C LEU A 249 36.19 76.57 -64.23
N ASN A 250 37.52 76.42 -64.10
CA ASN A 250 38.42 77.55 -63.92
C ASN A 250 38.53 78.41 -65.19
N LEU A 251 38.49 77.81 -66.38
CA LEU A 251 38.39 78.57 -67.64
C LEU A 251 37.06 79.35 -67.71
N LEU A 252 35.95 78.71 -67.35
CA LEU A 252 34.63 79.35 -67.35
C LEU A 252 34.53 80.52 -66.36
N LEU A 253 35.22 80.43 -65.21
CA LEU A 253 35.36 81.57 -64.26
C LEU A 253 35.97 82.81 -64.91
N MET A 254 36.88 82.64 -65.88
CA MET A 254 37.51 83.75 -66.60
C MET A 254 36.59 84.36 -67.66
N ILE A 255 35.52 83.65 -68.06
CA ILE A 255 34.57 84.06 -69.09
C ILE A 255 33.32 84.69 -68.45
N ASP A 256 32.65 83.96 -67.55
CA ASP A 256 31.41 84.38 -66.90
C ASP A 256 31.35 83.87 -65.45
N LYS A 257 31.39 84.82 -64.51
CA LYS A 257 31.43 84.54 -63.07
C LYS A 257 30.10 84.03 -62.53
N ASP A 258 28.98 84.43 -63.12
CA ASP A 258 27.65 84.05 -62.65
C ASP A 258 27.32 82.63 -63.11
N VAL A 259 27.62 82.30 -64.37
CA VAL A 259 27.49 80.93 -64.91
C VAL A 259 28.45 79.96 -64.20
N TYR A 260 29.68 80.40 -63.87
CA TYR A 260 30.58 79.63 -63.02
C TYR A 260 29.97 79.30 -61.65
N GLY A 261 29.33 80.30 -61.04
CA GLY A 261 28.65 80.15 -59.75
C GLY A 261 27.56 79.07 -59.78
N GLU A 262 26.82 78.97 -60.88
CA GLU A 262 25.79 77.94 -61.07
C GLU A 262 26.37 76.54 -61.26
N TYR A 263 27.33 76.35 -62.18
CA TYR A 263 27.96 75.04 -62.39
C TYR A 263 28.76 74.57 -61.18
N ARG A 264 29.41 75.48 -60.44
CA ARG A 264 30.06 75.16 -59.17
C ARG A 264 29.07 74.69 -58.10
N LYS A 265 27.89 75.32 -58.01
CA LYS A 265 26.80 74.85 -57.13
C LYS A 265 26.32 73.46 -57.56
N THR A 266 26.18 73.21 -58.86
CA THR A 266 25.78 71.91 -59.42
C THR A 266 26.81 70.82 -59.12
N LEU A 267 28.11 71.08 -59.34
CA LEU A 267 29.19 70.16 -58.96
C LEU A 267 29.17 69.88 -57.46
N ARG A 268 29.02 70.91 -56.62
CA ARG A 268 28.95 70.74 -55.17
C ARG A 268 27.73 69.89 -54.75
N LYS A 269 26.57 70.11 -55.36
CA LYS A 269 25.37 69.27 -55.15
C LYS A 269 25.62 67.82 -55.58
N PHE A 270 26.27 67.60 -56.72
CA PHE A 270 26.61 66.25 -57.19
C PHE A 270 27.57 65.54 -56.23
N LEU A 271 28.65 66.20 -55.78
CA LEU A 271 29.59 65.62 -54.82
C LEU A 271 28.93 65.35 -53.46
N LEU A 272 28.08 66.26 -52.97
CA LEU A 272 27.31 66.04 -51.75
C LEU A 272 26.36 64.86 -51.92
N LYS A 273 25.68 64.75 -53.05
CA LYS A 273 24.82 63.60 -53.37
C LYS A 273 25.62 62.29 -53.39
N CYS A 274 26.81 62.27 -54.00
CA CYS A 274 27.68 61.08 -54.00
C CYS A 274 28.20 60.72 -52.59
N LEU A 275 28.42 61.71 -51.72
CA LEU A 275 28.80 61.50 -50.32
C LEU A 275 27.60 61.08 -49.46
N GLU A 276 26.39 61.56 -49.76
CA GLU A 276 25.13 61.19 -49.10
C GLU A 276 24.62 59.82 -49.54
N GLU A 277 24.93 59.40 -50.77
CA GLU A 277 24.81 58.02 -51.28
C GLU A 277 25.72 57.03 -50.54
N LYS A 278 26.16 57.36 -49.31
CA LYS A 278 26.96 56.50 -48.45
C LYS A 278 26.46 55.05 -48.52
N VAL A 279 27.38 54.23 -49.01
CA VAL A 279 27.89 53.08 -48.25
C VAL A 279 26.77 52.09 -47.88
N GLY A 280 26.14 51.51 -48.91
CA GLY A 280 25.47 50.22 -48.79
C GLY A 280 26.50 49.12 -48.83
N ASN A 281 27.14 48.86 -47.67
CA ASN A 281 27.65 47.57 -47.21
C ASN A 281 28.22 47.73 -45.81
#